data_AF-D1C0G0-F1
#
_entry.id   AF-D1C0G0-F1
#
_cell.length_a   1.000
_cell.length_b   1.000
_cell.length_c   1.000
_cell.angle_alpha   90.00
_cell.angle_beta   90.00
_cell.angle_gamma   90.00
#
_symmetry.space_group_name_H-M   'P 1'
#
loop_
_entity.id
_entity.type
_entity.pdbx_description
1 polymer ?
#
loop_
_entity_poly.entity_id
_entity_poly.type
_entity_poly.pdbx_seq_one_letter_code
_entity_poly.pdbx_strand_id
1 'polypeptide(L)' 'MSTLQVRNVPDDVGRVLKQRAARAGQSLSEYVLAQLRALADRPTIDELNARIETRGRVSLGIDTADVLAASRARDAE' A
#
# COMPACT_ATOMS: atom_id res chain seq x y z
N MET A 1 12.06 18.34 7.60
CA MET A 1 10.71 18.22 7.00
C MET A 1 10.73 18.93 5.66
N SER A 2 10.05 18.38 4.65
CA SER A 2 9.92 19.00 3.33
C SER A 2 8.47 19.45 3.12
N THR A 3 8.28 20.59 2.45
CA THR A 3 6.96 21.13 2.13
C THR A 3 6.61 20.79 0.69
N LEU A 4 5.43 20.22 0.48
CA LEU A 4 4.89 19.93 -0.85
C LEU A 4 3.80 20.94 -1.20
N GLN A 5 3.97 21.67 -2.31
CA GLN A 5 2.95 22.55 -2.86
C GLN A 5 2.36 21.93 -4.12
N VAL A 6 1.05 21.68 -4.11
CA VAL A 6 0.30 21.21 -5.29
C VAL A 6 -0.32 22.41 -5.98
N ARG A 7 0.00 22.62 -7.26
CA ARG A 7 -0.50 23.74 -8.08
C ARG A 7 -1.61 23.26 -9.02
N ASN A 8 -2.45 24.20 -9.47
CA ASN A 8 -3.51 23.97 -10.45
C ASN A 8 -4.52 22.91 -10.01
N VAL A 9 -4.89 22.89 -8.72
CA VAL A 9 -5.95 22.01 -8.22
C VAL A 9 -7.30 22.55 -8.71
N PRO A 10 -8.09 21.77 -9.45
CA PRO A 10 -9.42 22.21 -9.87
C PRO A 10 -10.31 22.58 -8.67
N ASP A 11 -11.13 23.62 -8.81
CA ASP A 11 -11.93 24.17 -7.71
C ASP A 11 -12.93 23.15 -7.13
N ASP A 12 -13.48 22.30 -7.99
CA ASP A 12 -14.38 21.21 -7.60
C ASP A 12 -13.66 20.19 -6.71
N VAL A 13 -12.43 19.80 -7.06
CA VAL A 13 -11.58 18.91 -6.26
C VAL A 13 -11.25 19.56 -4.91
N GLY A 14 -10.81 20.82 -4.92
CA GLY A 14 -10.48 21.56 -3.71
C GLY A 14 -11.68 21.67 -2.75
N ARG A 15 -12.87 21.91 -3.28
CA ARG A 15 -14.12 21.97 -2.50
C ARG A 15 -14.47 20.63 -1.85
N VAL A 16 -14.36 19.53 -2.61
CA VAL A 16 -14.62 18.19 -2.08
C VAL A 16 -13.64 17.83 -0.96
N LEU A 17 -12.35 18.12 -1.14
CA LEU A 17 -11.33 17.85 -0.12
C LEU A 17 -11.55 18.66 1.15
N LYS A 18 -11.91 19.95 1.04
CA LYS A 18 -12.25 20.79 2.19
C LYS A 18 -13.45 20.23 2.96
N GLN A 19 -14.51 19.80 2.26
CA GLN A 19 -15.68 19.20 2.90
C GLN A 19 -15.33 17.90 3.63
N ARG A 20 -14.50 17.04 3.03
CA ARG A 20 -14.05 15.79 3.67
C ARG A 20 -13.16 16.05 4.89
N ALA A 21 -12.25 17.02 4.80
CA ALA A 21 -11.41 17.43 5.93
C ALA A 21 -12.26 17.94 7.11
N ALA A 22 -13.24 18.81 6.83
CA ALA A 22 -14.16 19.31 7.85
C ALA A 22 -14.97 18.18 8.51
N ARG A 23 -15.47 17.22 7.72
CA ARG A 23 -16.18 16.02 8.24
C ARG A 23 -15.29 15.14 9.12
N ALA A 24 -13.99 15.08 8.82
CA ALA A 24 -13.01 14.34 9.61
C ALA A 24 -12.50 15.12 10.85
N GLY A 25 -12.92 16.39 11.03
CA GLY A 25 -12.40 17.24 12.12
C GLY A 25 -10.94 17.64 11.94
N GLN A 26 -10.45 17.65 10.70
CA GLN A 26 -9.05 17.92 10.36
C GLN A 26 -8.92 19.21 9.54
N SER A 27 -7.78 19.89 9.63
CA SER A 27 -7.42 20.89 8.64
C SER A 27 -7.23 20.24 7.26
N LEU A 28 -7.37 21.04 6.18
CA LEU A 28 -7.17 20.53 4.82
C LEU A 28 -5.77 19.91 4.64
N SER A 29 -4.74 20.57 5.19
CA SER A 29 -3.36 20.10 5.09
C SER A 29 -3.16 18.76 5.80
N GLU A 30 -3.72 18.59 7.01
CA GLU A 30 -3.65 17.32 7.75
C GLU A 30 -4.39 16.20 7.02
N TYR A 31 -5.59 16.49 6.53
CA TYR A 31 -6.38 15.52 5.77
C TYR A 31 -5.63 15.04 4.52
N VAL A 32 -5.12 15.98 3.71
CA VAL A 32 -4.39 15.65 2.47
C VAL A 32 -3.07 14.92 2.78
N LEU A 33 -2.35 15.33 3.83
CA LEU A 33 -1.14 14.63 4.25
C LEU A 33 -1.44 13.17 4.64
N ALA A 34 -2.53 12.92 5.36
CA ALA A 34 -2.95 11.57 5.70
C ALA A 34 -3.25 10.72 4.45
N GLN A 35 -3.89 11.30 3.43
CA GLN A 35 -4.11 10.60 2.15
C GLN A 35 -2.79 10.32 1.42
N LEU A 36 -1.86 11.27 1.39
CA LEU A 36 -0.54 11.09 0.77
C LEU A 36 0.28 10.00 1.47
N ARG A 37 0.21 9.92 2.81
CA ARG A 37 0.83 8.83 3.57
C ARG A 37 0.23 7.48 3.21
N ALA A 38 -1.09 7.38 3.20
CA ALA A 38 -1.77 6.14 2.83
C ALA A 38 -1.42 5.69 1.41
N LEU A 39 -1.22 6.65 0.49
CA LEU A 39 -0.74 6.36 -0.87
C LEU A 39 0.70 5.86 -0.88
N ALA A 40 1.59 6.47 -0.10
CA ALA A 40 3.00 6.12 -0.05
C ALA A 40 3.30 4.82 0.73
N ASP A 41 2.44 4.46 1.70
CA ASP A 41 2.63 3.26 2.52
C ASP A 41 2.46 1.96 1.72
N ARG A 42 1.76 2.01 0.59
CA ARG A 42 1.54 0.84 -0.29
C ARG A 42 2.49 0.90 -1.48
N PRO A 43 3.43 -0.05 -1.62
CA PRO A 43 4.27 -0.11 -2.81
C PRO A 43 3.39 -0.36 -4.04
N THR A 44 3.79 0.24 -5.15
CA THR A 44 3.27 -0.11 -6.47
C THR A 44 3.66 -1.55 -6.83
N ILE A 45 2.98 -2.13 -7.83
CA ILE A 45 3.30 -3.47 -8.34
C ILE A 45 4.73 -3.51 -8.88
N ASP A 46 5.16 -2.46 -9.57
CA ASP A 46 6.52 -2.38 -10.13
C ASP A 46 7.58 -2.33 -9.03
N GLU A 47 7.37 -1.53 -7.98
CA GLU A 47 8.26 -1.50 -6.81
C GLU A 47 8.28 -2.84 -6.07
N LEU A 48 7.14 -3.51 -5.97
CA LEU A 48 7.06 -4.85 -5.38
C LEU A 48 7.83 -5.87 -6.20
N ASN A 49 7.68 -5.85 -7.52
CA ASN A 49 8.40 -6.74 -8.43
C ASN A 49 9.91 -6.52 -8.34
N ALA A 50 10.38 -5.27 -8.38
CA ALA A 50 11.79 -4.95 -8.18
C ALA A 50 12.31 -5.46 -6.82
N ARG A 51 11.49 -5.38 -5.76
CA ARG A 51 11.82 -5.94 -4.44
C ARG A 51 11.85 -7.48 -4.43
N ILE A 52 11.05 -8.15 -5.25
CA ILE A 52 11.08 -9.61 -5.39
C ILE A 52 12.34 -10.03 -6.14
N GLU A 53 12.65 -9.37 -7.26
CA GLU A 53 13.84 -9.65 -8.07
C GLU A 53 15.13 -9.49 -7.27
N THR A 54 15.24 -8.41 -6.48
CA THR A 54 16.41 -8.15 -5.61
C THR A 54 16.61 -9.19 -4.51
N ARG A 55 15.54 -9.84 -4.03
CA ARG A 55 15.66 -10.92 -3.03
C ARG A 55 16.17 -12.23 -3.62
N GLY A 56 16.08 -12.39 -4.94
CA GLY A 56 16.49 -13.60 -5.64
C GLY A 56 15.65 -14.82 -5.29
N ARG A 57 15.96 -15.94 -5.94
CA ARG A 57 15.25 -17.21 -5.74
C ARG A 57 15.81 -17.92 -4.50
N VAL A 58 14.93 -18.24 -3.56
CA VAL A 58 15.29 -19.07 -2.39
C VAL A 58 15.09 -20.54 -2.78
N SER A 59 16.15 -21.34 -2.65
CA SER A 59 16.03 -22.80 -2.71
C SER A 59 15.66 -23.31 -1.33
N LEU A 60 14.42 -23.77 -1.19
CA LEU A 60 14.00 -24.50 -0.01
C LEU A 60 14.40 -25.96 -0.25
N GLY A 61 15.14 -26.57 0.68
CA GLY A 61 15.58 -27.98 0.58
C GLY A 61 14.45 -29.01 0.68
N ILE A 62 13.21 -28.57 0.51
CA ILE A 62 11.98 -29.33 0.54
C ILE A 62 11.13 -28.90 -0.65
N ASP A 63 10.52 -29.85 -1.34
CA ASP A 63 9.60 -29.53 -2.42
C ASP A 63 8.27 -29.03 -1.84
N THR A 64 7.73 -27.98 -2.45
CA THR A 64 6.42 -27.44 -2.07
C THR A 64 5.29 -28.45 -2.23
N ALA A 65 5.39 -29.38 -3.19
CA ALA A 65 4.42 -30.45 -3.39
C ALA A 65 4.37 -31.40 -2.18
N ASP A 66 5.52 -31.75 -1.61
CA ASP A 66 5.61 -32.63 -0.43
C ASP A 66 4.98 -31.97 0.80
N VAL A 67 5.22 -30.66 0.98
CA VAL A 67 4.62 -29.88 2.06
C VAL A 67 3.09 -29.80 1.92
N LEU A 68 2.59 -29.57 0.71
CA LEU A 68 1.15 -29.51 0.45
C LEU A 68 0.45 -30.86 0.63
N ALA A 69 1.10 -31.95 0.20
CA ALA A 69 0.60 -33.30 0.41
C ALA A 69 0.50 -33.63 1.91
N ALA A 70 1.53 -33.29 2.69
CA ALA A 70 1.54 -33.48 4.14
C ALA A 70 0.47 -32.63 4.86
N SER A 71 0.21 -31.39 4.41
CA SER A 71 -0.86 -30.57 4.99
C SER A 71 -2.24 -31.18 4.77
N ARG A 72 -2.54 -31.59 3.52
CA ARG A 72 -3.84 -32.17 3.16
C ARG A 72 -4.11 -33.50 3.86
N ALA A 73 -3.06 -34.29 4.09
CA ALA A 73 -3.17 -35.54 4.85
C ALA A 73 -3.58 -35.29 6.31
N ARG A 74 -3.11 -34.19 6.93
CA ARG A 74 -3.51 -33.80 8.31
C ARG A 74 -4.93 -33.25 8.38
N ASP A 75 -5.39 -32.54 7.36
CA ASP A 75 -6.75 -31.96 7.33
C ASP A 75 -7.84 -33.02 7.07
N ALA A 76 -7.45 -34.22 6.63
CA ALA A 76 -8.35 -35.34 6.34
C ALA A 76 -8.53 -36.31 7.52
N GLU A 77 -7.80 -36.10 8.62
CA GLU A 77 -7.88 -36.85 9.88
C GLU A 77 -8.72 -36.11 10.93
#